data_AF-A0A835S694-F1
#
_entry.id   AF-A0A835S694-F1
#
_cell.length_a   1.000
_cell.length_b   1.000
_cell.length_c   1.000
_cell.angle_alpha   90.00
_cell.angle_beta   90.00
_cell.angle_gamma   90.00
#
_symmetry.space_group_name_H-M   'P 1'
#
loop_
_entity.id
_entity.type
_entity.pdbx_description
1 polymer ?
#
loop_
_entity_poly.entity_id
_entity_poly.type
_entity_poly.pdbx_seq_one_letter_code
_entity_poly.pdbx_strand_id
1 'polypeptide(L)'
;MSEPTQEEVVSIVSSIFEVSDVDLTLDTLKFKIEDEQFKSKFVQLAQKLEERDLVSRLQKTSAGIYILVNRFPPRKQRKWLSSSWTPRILFSIVFGLVMIDGYYRTVGANTLIYIGDPFDIALIYTISLLGILGIHESGHLVVARLHKLKTSWPYFIPGIPVYGIPTFGAIITSRGLTVNRHILFDVAIAGPIAGLVITVIVVMYGAYTAPVIDEELAEDLFSRSQLMEMNEPILMKAALAVFNKGGDGEEVLMTPVLFAAWLGFLITFLNLLPAWQLDGGHMARALFGSKIHRIGTFASIGILFVLGYFIMAMFILLLSSRNPGAMPLDDVSPVPKSRVSMYILVIVLAILCAPLPPSILP
;
A
#
# COMPACT_ATOMS: atom_id res chain seq x y z
N MET A 1 -10.41 11.77 -30.56
CA MET A 1 -9.31 12.74 -30.70
C MET A 1 -8.45 12.24 -31.84
N SER A 2 -8.09 13.11 -32.79
CA SER A 2 -7.20 12.79 -33.90
C SER A 2 -5.86 12.28 -33.36
N GLU A 3 -5.24 11.31 -34.05
CA GLU A 3 -3.91 10.83 -33.66
C GLU A 3 -2.90 11.97 -33.71
N PRO A 4 -2.09 12.18 -32.66
CA PRO A 4 -1.05 13.21 -32.69
C PRO A 4 0.00 12.84 -33.74
N THR A 5 0.29 13.78 -34.65
CA THR A 5 1.33 13.63 -35.68
C THR A 5 2.73 13.69 -35.06
N GLN A 6 3.72 13.03 -35.67
CA GLN A 6 5.10 13.07 -35.18
C GLN A 6 5.63 14.52 -35.06
N GLU A 7 5.25 15.39 -35.98
CA GLU A 7 5.58 16.83 -35.96
C GLU A 7 4.99 17.57 -34.75
N GLU A 8 3.77 17.24 -34.33
CA GLU A 8 3.18 17.81 -33.11
C GLU A 8 3.99 17.40 -31.88
N VAL A 9 4.44 16.14 -31.81
CA VAL A 9 5.25 15.67 -30.69
C VAL A 9 6.61 16.37 -30.64
N VAL A 10 7.26 16.51 -31.80
CA VAL A 10 8.54 17.24 -31.91
C VAL A 10 8.37 18.70 -31.49
N SER A 11 7.30 19.36 -31.92
CA SER A 11 6.97 20.75 -31.54
C SER A 11 6.75 20.89 -30.03
N ILE A 12 6.01 19.97 -29.41
CA ILE A 12 5.76 19.98 -27.97
C ILE A 12 7.07 19.82 -27.19
N VAL A 13 7.92 18.85 -27.57
CA VAL A 13 9.20 18.61 -26.88
C VAL A 13 10.15 19.81 -27.04
N SER A 14 10.28 20.33 -28.26
CA SER A 14 11.17 21.46 -28.58
C SER A 14 10.69 22.79 -27.97
N SER A 15 9.39 22.91 -27.65
CA SER A 15 8.87 24.09 -26.93
C SER A 15 9.28 24.15 -25.46
N ILE A 16 9.79 23.05 -24.90
CA ILE A 16 10.12 22.91 -23.48
C ILE A 16 11.62 22.67 -23.27
N PHE A 17 12.26 21.92 -24.18
CA PHE A 17 13.65 21.49 -24.07
C PHE A 17 14.50 21.98 -25.25
N GLU A 18 15.77 22.26 -24.97
CA GLU A 18 16.80 22.43 -25.98
C GLU A 18 17.24 21.04 -26.47
N VAL A 19 16.79 20.70 -27.68
CA VAL A 19 17.00 19.39 -28.30
C VAL A 19 18.20 19.45 -29.24
N SER A 20 19.23 18.64 -28.96
CA SER A 20 20.45 18.59 -29.77
C SER A 20 20.38 17.57 -30.91
N ASP A 21 19.58 16.52 -30.75
CA ASP A 21 19.46 15.42 -31.72
C ASP A 21 18.09 14.73 -31.62
N VAL A 22 17.55 14.30 -32.76
CA VAL A 22 16.24 13.63 -32.86
C VAL A 22 16.37 12.35 -33.67
N ASP A 23 16.11 11.22 -33.03
CA ASP A 23 16.05 9.91 -33.68
C ASP A 23 14.59 9.44 -33.77
N LEU A 24 14.06 9.45 -35.00
CA LEU A 24 12.68 9.12 -35.33
C LEU A 24 12.59 7.63 -35.71
N THR A 25 12.27 6.77 -34.74
CA THR A 25 11.93 5.36 -35.04
C THR A 25 10.42 5.17 -35.08
N LEU A 26 9.94 4.17 -35.85
CA LEU A 26 8.51 3.95 -36.18
C LEU A 26 7.56 3.98 -34.97
N ASP A 27 8.00 3.52 -33.80
CA ASP A 27 7.19 3.43 -32.57
C ASP A 27 7.69 4.31 -31.42
N THR A 28 8.88 4.92 -31.54
CA THR A 28 9.57 5.59 -30.44
C THR A 28 10.34 6.82 -30.96
N LEU A 29 9.99 8.00 -30.45
CA LEU A 29 10.69 9.24 -30.79
C LEU A 29 11.73 9.52 -29.71
N LYS A 30 13.02 9.60 -30.07
CA LYS A 30 14.11 9.88 -29.14
C LYS A 30 14.62 11.30 -29.34
N PHE A 31 14.73 12.05 -28.25
CA PHE A 31 15.23 13.42 -28.23
C PHE A 31 16.41 13.50 -27.27
N LYS A 32 17.58 13.91 -27.74
CA LYS A 32 18.73 14.20 -26.87
C LYS A 32 18.58 15.62 -26.33
N ILE A 33 18.71 15.79 -25.02
CA ILE A 33 18.58 17.09 -24.34
C ILE A 33 19.91 17.54 -23.73
N GLU A 34 20.13 18.85 -23.74
CA GLU A 34 21.32 19.48 -23.14
C GLU A 34 21.00 20.33 -21.90
N ASP A 35 19.72 20.53 -21.58
CA ASP A 35 19.26 21.31 -20.43
C ASP A 35 19.81 20.81 -19.08
N GLU A 36 20.42 21.71 -18.31
CA GLU A 36 20.81 21.44 -16.91
C GLU A 36 19.59 21.36 -15.96
N GLN A 37 18.54 22.15 -16.22
CA GLN A 37 17.31 22.19 -15.41
C GLN A 37 16.16 21.35 -16.02
N PHE A 38 16.42 20.09 -16.31
CA PHE A 38 15.44 19.23 -16.98
C PHE A 38 14.26 18.75 -16.10
N LYS A 39 14.38 18.77 -14.77
CA LYS A 39 13.39 18.14 -13.86
C LYS A 39 11.99 18.76 -13.92
N SER A 40 11.89 20.08 -13.74
CA SER A 40 10.60 20.80 -13.73
C SER A 40 9.98 20.83 -15.12
N LYS A 41 10.81 21.03 -16.14
CA LYS A 41 10.48 20.97 -17.56
C LYS A 41 9.89 19.62 -17.95
N PHE A 42 10.47 18.51 -17.46
CA PHE A 42 9.98 17.17 -17.78
C PHE A 42 8.59 16.90 -17.21
N VAL A 43 8.29 17.42 -16.01
CA VAL A 43 6.94 17.31 -15.43
C VAL A 43 5.90 18.00 -16.31
N GLN A 44 6.20 19.19 -16.82
CA GLN A 44 5.32 19.92 -17.73
C GLN A 44 5.15 19.18 -19.06
N LEU A 45 6.23 18.63 -19.61
CA LEU A 45 6.20 17.86 -20.85
C LEU A 45 5.34 16.60 -20.70
N ALA A 46 5.55 15.82 -19.64
CA ALA A 46 4.78 14.60 -19.38
C ALA A 46 3.28 14.88 -19.25
N GLN A 47 2.90 15.97 -18.57
CA GLN A 47 1.50 16.38 -18.45
C GLN A 47 0.86 16.73 -19.81
N LYS A 48 1.56 17.50 -20.66
CA LYS A 48 1.08 17.86 -22.01
C LYS A 48 0.97 16.66 -22.96
N LEU A 49 1.86 15.67 -22.81
CA LEU A 49 1.85 14.45 -23.63
C LEU A 49 0.78 13.45 -23.14
N GLU A 50 0.53 13.38 -21.82
CA GLU A 50 -0.51 12.52 -21.25
C GLU A 50 -1.92 12.92 -21.70
N GLU A 51 -2.18 14.21 -21.95
CA GLU A 51 -3.44 14.70 -22.54
C GLU A 51 -3.69 14.18 -23.95
N ARG A 52 -2.65 13.72 -24.65
CA ARG A 52 -2.70 13.21 -26.03
C ARG A 52 -2.48 11.71 -26.14
N ASP A 53 -2.62 10.97 -25.04
CA ASP A 53 -2.33 9.53 -24.97
C ASP A 53 -0.90 9.17 -25.43
N LEU A 54 0.07 10.02 -25.10
CA LEU A 54 1.50 9.78 -25.30
C LEU A 54 2.24 9.67 -23.96
N VAL A 55 3.38 8.97 -23.99
CA VAL A 55 4.20 8.68 -22.82
C VAL A 55 5.64 9.12 -23.08
N SER A 56 6.19 9.99 -22.24
CA SER A 56 7.61 10.36 -22.28
C SER A 56 8.40 9.67 -21.16
N ARG A 57 9.59 9.13 -21.47
CA ARG A 57 10.54 8.53 -20.53
C ARG A 57 11.89 9.24 -20.63
N LEU A 58 12.51 9.54 -19.50
CA LEU A 58 13.90 10.00 -19.43
C LEU A 58 14.84 8.80 -19.26
N GLN A 59 15.86 8.73 -20.11
CA GLN A 59 16.92 7.73 -20.04
C GLN A 59 18.30 8.41 -20.08
N LYS A 60 19.18 8.05 -19.15
CA LYS A 60 20.57 8.51 -19.16
C LYS A 60 21.47 7.40 -19.69
N THR A 61 22.24 7.72 -20.72
CA THR A 61 23.25 6.84 -21.34
C THR A 61 24.63 7.49 -21.18
N SER A 62 25.71 6.76 -21.46
CA SER A 62 27.07 7.31 -21.50
C SER A 62 27.23 8.51 -22.45
N ALA A 63 26.36 8.65 -23.45
CA ALA A 63 26.38 9.71 -24.47
C ALA A 63 25.52 10.96 -24.15
N GLY A 64 24.75 10.96 -23.04
CA GLY A 64 23.87 12.08 -22.67
C GLY A 64 22.53 11.66 -22.07
N ILE A 65 21.63 12.62 -21.92
CA ILE A 65 20.26 12.41 -21.44
C ILE A 65 19.31 12.43 -22.65
N TYR A 66 18.43 11.43 -22.71
CA TYR A 66 17.46 11.25 -23.79
C TYR A 66 16.03 11.22 -23.26
N ILE A 67 15.11 11.85 -23.97
CA ILE A 67 13.67 11.72 -23.80
C ILE A 67 13.14 10.77 -24.88
N LEU A 68 12.52 9.68 -24.47
CA LEU A 68 11.84 8.74 -25.35
C LEU A 68 10.34 9.01 -25.28
N VAL A 69 9.68 9.30 -26.40
CA VAL A 69 8.24 9.44 -26.49
C VAL A 69 7.65 8.26 -27.24
N ASN A 70 6.77 7.52 -26.58
CA ASN A 70 6.09 6.35 -27.13
C ASN A 70 4.58 6.53 -27.02
N ARG A 71 3.83 5.87 -27.90
CA ARG A 71 2.38 5.73 -27.76
C ARG A 71 2.06 4.90 -26.52
N PHE A 72 0.94 5.18 -25.83
CA PHE A 72 0.47 4.23 -24.82
C PHE A 72 0.23 2.87 -25.48
N PRO A 73 0.69 1.75 -24.88
CA PRO A 73 0.30 0.43 -25.37
C PRO A 73 -1.24 0.34 -25.39
N PRO A 74 -1.85 -0.25 -26.43
CA PRO A 74 -3.30 -0.30 -26.56
C PRO A 74 -3.93 -0.91 -25.31
N ARG A 75 -4.75 -0.12 -24.62
CA ARG A 75 -5.42 -0.53 -23.39
C ARG A 75 -6.46 -1.59 -23.75
N LYS A 76 -6.25 -2.85 -23.36
CA LYS A 76 -7.33 -3.86 -23.32
C LYS A 76 -8.36 -3.41 -22.28
N GLN A 77 -9.35 -2.63 -22.69
CA GLN A 77 -10.53 -2.32 -21.89
C GLN A 77 -11.25 -3.63 -21.56
N ARG A 78 -11.00 -4.21 -20.39
CA ARG A 78 -11.87 -5.25 -19.84
C ARG A 78 -13.20 -4.56 -19.50
N LYS A 79 -14.20 -4.73 -20.37
CA LYS A 79 -15.54 -4.11 -20.31
C LYS A 79 -16.22 -4.19 -18.94
N TRP A 80 -15.90 -5.20 -18.12
CA TRP A 80 -16.55 -5.43 -16.83
C TRP A 80 -16.04 -4.53 -15.67
N LEU A 81 -14.84 -3.93 -15.80
CA LEU A 81 -14.21 -3.15 -14.73
C LEU A 81 -14.27 -1.62 -14.95
N SER A 82 -14.94 -1.18 -16.02
CA SER A 82 -14.97 0.22 -16.46
C SER A 82 -16.20 1.01 -15.98
N SER A 83 -17.20 0.36 -15.38
CA SER A 83 -18.39 1.09 -14.90
C SER A 83 -18.11 1.73 -13.54
N SER A 84 -18.50 3.00 -13.38
CA SER A 84 -18.46 3.73 -12.09
C SER A 84 -19.20 3.00 -10.97
N TRP A 85 -20.04 2.02 -11.30
CA TRP A 85 -20.80 1.19 -10.37
C TRP A 85 -20.00 0.02 -9.78
N THR A 86 -19.02 -0.53 -10.48
CA THR A 86 -18.27 -1.71 -10.01
C THR A 86 -17.58 -1.49 -8.66
N PRO A 87 -16.86 -0.36 -8.41
CA PRO A 87 -16.27 -0.10 -7.10
C PRO A 87 -17.30 0.01 -5.98
N ARG A 88 -18.48 0.58 -6.28
CA ARG A 88 -19.57 0.77 -5.29
C ARG A 88 -20.19 -0.56 -4.89
N ILE A 89 -20.48 -1.42 -5.88
CA ILE A 89 -21.01 -2.77 -5.64
C ILE A 89 -20.01 -3.59 -4.83
N LEU A 90 -18.72 -3.56 -5.21
CA LEU A 90 -17.68 -4.26 -4.45
C LEU A 90 -17.59 -3.73 -3.02
N PHE A 91 -17.62 -2.41 -2.81
CA PHE A 91 -17.63 -1.84 -1.47
C PHE A 91 -18.83 -2.32 -0.65
N SER A 92 -20.04 -2.35 -1.23
CA SER A 92 -21.23 -2.89 -0.55
C SER A 92 -21.08 -4.37 -0.18
N ILE A 93 -20.48 -5.18 -1.06
CA ILE A 93 -20.19 -6.59 -0.78
C ILE A 93 -19.18 -6.71 0.36
N VAL A 94 -18.06 -5.98 0.30
CA VAL A 94 -17.03 -6.01 1.36
C VAL A 94 -17.62 -5.54 2.69
N PHE A 95 -18.43 -4.47 2.69
CA PHE A 95 -19.13 -4.00 3.88
C PHE A 95 -19.97 -5.11 4.51
N GLY A 96 -20.78 -5.82 3.70
CA GLY A 96 -21.57 -6.95 4.18
C GLY A 96 -20.71 -8.09 4.74
N LEU A 97 -19.62 -8.47 4.06
CA LEU A 97 -18.73 -9.54 4.52
C LEU A 97 -18.00 -9.19 5.83
N VAL A 98 -17.51 -7.96 5.95
CA VAL A 98 -16.85 -7.48 7.18
C VAL A 98 -17.85 -7.42 8.33
N MET A 99 -19.10 -7.01 8.07
CA MET A 99 -20.14 -6.97 9.09
C MET A 99 -20.52 -8.39 9.56
N ILE A 100 -20.66 -9.35 8.64
CA ILE A 100 -20.88 -10.77 8.97
C ILE A 100 -19.71 -11.32 9.81
N ASP A 101 -18.48 -11.03 9.42
CA ASP A 101 -17.28 -11.44 10.16
C ASP A 101 -17.28 -10.85 11.59
N GLY A 102 -17.56 -9.56 11.73
CA GLY A 102 -17.68 -8.88 13.02
C GLY A 102 -18.79 -9.47 13.90
N TYR A 103 -19.93 -9.82 13.31
CA TYR A 103 -21.05 -10.43 14.02
C TYR A 103 -20.66 -11.78 14.61
N TYR A 104 -20.11 -12.69 13.80
CA TYR A 104 -19.70 -14.02 14.26
C TYR A 104 -18.54 -13.95 15.27
N ARG A 105 -17.59 -13.02 15.10
CA ARG A 105 -16.54 -12.79 16.10
C ARG A 105 -17.10 -12.28 17.41
N THR A 106 -18.09 -11.39 17.37
CA THR A 106 -18.75 -10.90 18.59
C THR A 106 -19.55 -11.99 19.29
N VAL A 107 -20.29 -12.80 18.53
CA VAL A 107 -20.99 -13.97 19.08
C VAL A 107 -20.00 -14.93 19.75
N GLY A 108 -18.86 -15.23 19.10
CA GLY A 108 -17.81 -16.07 19.67
C GLY A 108 -17.17 -15.47 20.93
N ALA A 109 -16.90 -14.16 20.94
CA ALA A 109 -16.39 -13.50 22.14
C ALA A 109 -17.42 -13.54 23.28
N ASN A 110 -18.70 -13.31 22.97
CA ASN A 110 -19.81 -13.32 23.93
C ASN A 110 -20.05 -14.70 24.57
N THR A 111 -19.59 -15.81 23.98
CA THR A 111 -19.66 -17.12 24.67
C THR A 111 -18.65 -17.25 25.80
N LEU A 112 -17.58 -16.43 25.78
CA LEU A 112 -16.57 -16.37 26.82
C LEU A 112 -16.89 -15.24 27.81
N ILE A 113 -16.97 -14.01 27.31
CA ILE A 113 -17.28 -12.80 28.07
C ILE A 113 -18.22 -11.93 27.24
N TYR A 114 -19.32 -11.49 27.86
CA TYR A 114 -20.24 -10.57 27.22
C TYR A 114 -19.58 -9.21 26.98
N ILE A 115 -19.30 -8.89 25.71
CA ILE A 115 -18.67 -7.63 25.26
C ILE A 115 -19.68 -6.64 24.67
N GLY A 116 -20.90 -7.06 24.38
CA GLY A 116 -21.98 -6.19 23.88
C GLY A 116 -22.91 -6.87 22.87
N ASP A 117 -23.83 -6.09 22.30
CA ASP A 117 -24.72 -6.58 21.24
C ASP A 117 -23.91 -6.93 19.97
N PRO A 118 -24.11 -8.12 19.38
CA PRO A 118 -23.40 -8.55 18.17
C PRO A 118 -23.50 -7.60 16.99
N PHE A 119 -24.62 -6.91 16.79
CA PHE A 119 -24.78 -5.98 15.67
C PHE A 119 -24.03 -4.66 15.91
N ASP A 120 -24.10 -4.12 17.12
CA ASP A 120 -23.43 -2.86 17.46
C ASP A 120 -21.90 -2.99 17.39
N ILE A 121 -21.35 -4.07 17.96
CA ILE A 121 -19.91 -4.33 17.91
C ILE A 121 -19.47 -4.66 16.48
N ALA A 122 -20.26 -5.42 15.72
CA ALA A 122 -19.97 -5.67 14.30
C ALA A 122 -19.92 -4.38 13.47
N LEU A 123 -20.79 -3.42 13.78
CA LEU A 123 -20.78 -2.10 13.12
C LEU A 123 -19.51 -1.32 13.47
N ILE A 124 -19.13 -1.26 14.75
CA ILE A 124 -17.90 -0.59 15.20
C ILE A 124 -16.67 -1.25 14.57
N TYR A 125 -16.63 -2.58 14.53
CA TYR A 125 -15.60 -3.36 13.86
C TYR A 125 -15.50 -3.00 12.36
N THR A 126 -16.64 -2.96 11.68
CA THR A 126 -16.71 -2.66 10.24
C THR A 126 -16.22 -1.25 9.94
N ILE A 127 -16.67 -0.26 10.72
CA ILE A 127 -16.21 1.13 10.61
C ILE A 127 -14.72 1.23 10.89
N SER A 128 -14.22 0.51 11.88
CA SER A 128 -12.80 0.50 12.24
C SER A 128 -11.95 -0.07 11.10
N LEU A 129 -12.27 -1.28 10.62
CA LEU A 129 -11.47 -1.95 9.59
C LEU A 129 -11.56 -1.22 8.23
N LEU A 130 -12.76 -0.86 7.78
CA LEU A 130 -12.94 -0.12 6.53
C LEU A 130 -12.45 1.32 6.64
N GLY A 131 -12.48 1.92 7.83
CA GLY A 131 -11.90 3.23 8.11
C GLY A 131 -10.38 3.23 7.93
N ILE A 132 -9.69 2.23 8.50
CA ILE A 132 -8.23 2.06 8.33
C ILE A 132 -7.89 1.94 6.84
N LEU A 133 -8.52 1.00 6.13
CA LEU A 133 -8.27 0.76 4.69
C LEU A 133 -8.65 1.96 3.83
N GLY A 134 -9.82 2.54 4.08
CA GLY A 134 -10.34 3.67 3.32
C GLY A 134 -9.47 4.91 3.49
N ILE A 135 -8.98 5.18 4.70
CA ILE A 135 -8.10 6.33 4.96
C ILE A 135 -6.69 6.08 4.44
N HIS A 136 -6.18 4.85 4.50
CA HIS A 136 -4.94 4.45 3.82
C HIS A 136 -4.99 4.79 2.33
N GLU A 137 -6.01 4.29 1.61
CA GLU A 137 -6.16 4.58 0.18
C GLU A 137 -6.44 6.06 -0.11
N SER A 138 -7.19 6.73 0.78
CA SER A 138 -7.43 8.17 0.67
C SER A 138 -6.13 8.98 0.83
N GLY A 139 -5.18 8.51 1.65
CA GLY A 139 -3.86 9.12 1.78
C GLY A 139 -3.11 9.15 0.45
N HIS A 140 -3.08 8.02 -0.26
CA HIS A 140 -2.53 7.96 -1.62
C HIS A 140 -3.26 8.92 -2.57
N LEU A 141 -4.60 8.91 -2.53
CA LEU A 141 -5.45 9.72 -3.40
C LEU A 141 -5.23 11.23 -3.19
N VAL A 142 -5.14 11.68 -1.94
CA VAL A 142 -4.91 13.09 -1.59
C VAL A 142 -3.56 13.55 -2.13
N VAL A 143 -2.48 12.82 -1.85
CA VAL A 143 -1.13 13.21 -2.31
C VAL A 143 -0.99 13.10 -3.83
N ALA A 144 -1.59 12.09 -4.45
CA ALA A 144 -1.61 11.97 -5.90
C ALA A 144 -2.34 13.15 -6.56
N ARG A 145 -3.48 13.60 -5.99
CA ARG A 145 -4.20 14.80 -6.46
C ARG A 145 -3.40 16.08 -6.27
N LEU A 146 -2.70 16.24 -5.14
CA LEU A 146 -1.81 17.38 -4.90
C LEU A 146 -0.70 17.45 -5.97
N HIS A 147 -0.22 16.30 -6.44
CA HIS A 147 0.74 16.18 -7.54
C HIS A 147 0.11 16.12 -8.95
N LYS A 148 -1.20 16.39 -9.08
CA LYS A 148 -1.94 16.42 -10.35
C LYS A 148 -1.93 15.09 -11.13
N LEU A 149 -1.80 13.96 -10.42
CA LEU A 149 -1.87 12.63 -11.03
C LEU A 149 -3.34 12.19 -11.20
N LYS A 150 -3.65 11.56 -12.34
CA LYS A 150 -4.97 10.96 -12.59
C LYS A 150 -5.09 9.62 -11.87
N THR A 151 -5.99 9.53 -10.89
CA THR A 151 -6.24 8.32 -10.08
C THR A 151 -7.67 7.82 -10.22
N SER A 152 -7.88 6.51 -10.04
CA SER A 152 -9.23 5.93 -9.92
C SER A 152 -9.73 6.00 -8.47
N TRP A 153 -11.02 5.75 -8.29
CA TRP A 153 -11.55 5.37 -6.97
C TRP A 153 -10.97 4.01 -6.53
N PRO A 154 -10.80 3.78 -5.22
CA PRO A 154 -10.32 2.51 -4.69
C PRO A 154 -11.31 1.37 -4.95
N TYR A 155 -10.79 0.21 -5.30
CA TYR A 155 -11.55 -1.03 -5.42
C TYR A 155 -11.28 -1.90 -4.19
N PHE A 156 -12.29 -2.10 -3.35
CA PHE A 156 -12.19 -3.02 -2.22
C PHE A 156 -12.30 -4.46 -2.69
N ILE A 157 -11.38 -5.32 -2.23
CA ILE A 157 -11.34 -6.73 -2.63
C ILE A 157 -11.98 -7.56 -1.51
N PRO A 158 -13.07 -8.29 -1.80
CA PRO A 158 -13.72 -9.13 -0.82
C PRO A 158 -12.79 -10.27 -0.39
N GLY A 159 -12.73 -10.51 0.92
CA GLY A 159 -12.01 -11.62 1.52
C GLY A 159 -12.92 -12.81 1.80
N ILE A 160 -12.44 -13.73 2.63
CA ILE A 160 -13.19 -14.88 3.10
C ILE A 160 -13.51 -14.62 4.58
N PRO A 161 -14.72 -14.16 4.92
CA PRO A 161 -15.08 -13.87 6.30
C PRO A 161 -15.10 -15.16 7.15
N VAL A 162 -15.01 -15.00 8.47
CA VAL A 162 -15.10 -16.07 9.49
C VAL A 162 -13.89 -17.00 9.54
N TYR A 163 -13.45 -17.54 8.40
CA TYR A 163 -12.34 -18.51 8.31
C TYR A 163 -10.99 -17.88 7.94
N GLY A 164 -10.95 -16.57 7.68
CA GLY A 164 -9.75 -15.88 7.22
C GLY A 164 -9.83 -14.37 7.44
N ILE A 165 -9.19 -13.62 6.54
CA ILE A 165 -9.22 -12.16 6.55
C ILE A 165 -10.48 -11.70 5.79
N PRO A 166 -11.31 -10.82 6.37
CA PRO A 166 -12.59 -10.43 5.78
C PRO A 166 -12.44 -9.59 4.50
N THR A 167 -11.26 -9.04 4.24
CA THR A 167 -10.91 -8.30 3.02
C THR A 167 -9.43 -8.47 2.68
N PHE A 168 -9.10 -8.56 1.39
CA PHE A 168 -7.71 -8.52 0.93
C PHE A 168 -7.17 -7.10 0.78
N GLY A 169 -7.90 -6.09 1.29
CA GLY A 169 -7.55 -4.68 1.19
C GLY A 169 -8.26 -3.98 0.03
N ALA A 170 -7.75 -2.81 -0.33
CA ALA A 170 -8.23 -2.03 -1.46
C ALA A 170 -7.08 -1.73 -2.41
N ILE A 171 -7.40 -1.56 -3.70
CA ILE A 171 -6.41 -1.22 -4.72
C ILE A 171 -6.89 0.02 -5.47
N ILE A 172 -6.05 1.06 -5.50
CA ILE A 172 -6.17 2.15 -6.46
C ILE A 172 -5.43 1.79 -7.73
N THR A 173 -6.10 1.93 -8.88
CA THR A 173 -5.41 1.92 -10.17
C THR A 173 -4.97 3.34 -10.50
N SER A 174 -3.67 3.62 -10.47
CA SER A 174 -3.15 4.87 -11.03
C SER A 174 -3.34 4.85 -12.54
N ARG A 175 -4.05 5.84 -13.08
CA ARG A 175 -4.34 5.95 -14.52
C ARG A 175 -3.28 6.76 -15.26
N GLY A 176 -2.44 7.49 -14.51
CA GLY A 176 -1.26 8.19 -15.01
C GLY A 176 0.04 7.48 -14.61
N LEU A 177 1.06 7.62 -15.46
CA LEU A 177 2.41 7.14 -15.17
C LEU A 177 3.06 8.07 -14.14
N THR A 178 3.74 7.51 -13.15
CA THR A 178 4.47 8.33 -12.18
C THR A 178 5.65 9.01 -12.86
N VAL A 179 5.50 10.32 -13.04
CA VAL A 179 6.42 11.14 -13.83
C VAL A 179 7.81 11.20 -13.19
N ASN A 180 7.89 11.16 -11.86
CA ASN A 180 9.15 11.34 -11.14
C ASN A 180 9.24 10.51 -9.86
N ARG A 181 10.45 10.03 -9.53
CA ARG A 181 10.74 9.25 -8.32
C ARG A 181 10.33 9.94 -7.02
N HIS A 182 10.44 11.27 -6.94
CA HIS A 182 10.03 11.99 -5.73
C HIS A 182 8.52 11.93 -5.51
N ILE A 183 7.72 12.07 -6.57
CA ILE A 183 6.26 11.95 -6.50
C ILE A 183 5.87 10.52 -6.15
N LEU A 184 6.57 9.52 -6.72
CA LEU A 184 6.35 8.12 -6.38
C LEU A 184 6.58 7.86 -4.89
N PHE A 185 7.66 8.41 -4.31
CA PHE A 185 7.94 8.31 -2.89
C PHE A 185 6.85 8.97 -2.04
N ASP A 186 6.48 10.21 -2.37
CA ASP A 186 5.52 11.01 -1.60
C ASP A 186 4.13 10.38 -1.60
N VAL A 187 3.69 9.84 -2.73
CA VAL A 187 2.42 9.10 -2.83
C VAL A 187 2.52 7.79 -2.04
N ALA A 188 3.61 7.04 -2.16
CA ALA A 188 3.76 5.75 -1.50
C ALA A 188 3.81 5.84 0.03
N ILE A 189 4.43 6.89 0.59
CA ILE A 189 4.49 7.05 2.06
C ILE A 189 3.15 7.54 2.66
N ALA A 190 2.33 8.25 1.88
CA ALA A 190 1.13 8.91 2.38
C ALA A 190 0.05 7.93 2.88
N GLY A 191 -0.16 6.83 2.16
CA GLY A 191 -1.18 5.84 2.54
C GLY A 191 -0.86 5.15 3.87
N PRO A 192 0.31 4.51 4.03
CA PRO A 192 0.71 3.87 5.28
C PRO A 192 0.66 4.80 6.49
N ILE A 193 1.10 6.06 6.35
CA ILE A 193 1.02 7.04 7.46
C ILE A 193 -0.45 7.33 7.81
N ALA A 194 -1.29 7.61 6.80
CA ALA A 194 -2.70 7.92 7.04
C ALA A 194 -3.45 6.73 7.67
N GLY A 195 -3.22 5.51 7.15
CA GLY A 195 -3.78 4.28 7.71
C GLY A 195 -3.33 4.06 9.15
N LEU A 196 -2.02 4.19 9.43
CA LEU A 196 -1.46 3.98 10.76
C LEU A 196 -2.03 4.93 11.82
N VAL A 197 -2.25 6.21 11.49
CA VAL A 197 -2.86 7.18 12.42
C VAL A 197 -4.23 6.68 12.87
N ILE A 198 -5.04 6.16 11.95
CA ILE A 198 -6.36 5.61 12.26
C ILE A 198 -6.24 4.30 13.02
N THR A 199 -5.31 3.42 12.63
CA THR A 199 -5.05 2.18 13.36
C THR A 199 -4.67 2.45 14.82
N VAL A 200 -3.87 3.49 15.10
CA VAL A 200 -3.53 3.90 16.47
C VAL A 200 -4.77 4.34 17.25
N ILE A 201 -5.69 5.10 16.63
CA ILE A 201 -6.95 5.49 17.29
C ILE A 201 -7.80 4.26 17.61
N VAL A 202 -7.93 3.34 16.65
CA VAL A 202 -8.71 2.11 16.81
C VAL A 202 -8.10 1.20 17.88
N VAL A 203 -6.76 1.03 17.91
CA VAL A 203 -6.12 0.18 18.93
C VAL A 203 -6.29 0.78 20.32
N MET A 204 -6.23 2.11 20.48
CA MET A 204 -6.44 2.74 21.78
C MET A 204 -7.86 2.50 22.29
N TYR A 205 -8.86 2.60 21.41
CA TYR A 205 -10.24 2.26 21.76
C TYR A 205 -10.41 0.76 22.05
N GLY A 206 -9.86 -0.11 21.19
CA GLY A 206 -9.91 -1.57 21.37
C GLY A 206 -9.25 -2.00 22.67
N ALA A 207 -8.07 -1.48 22.97
CA ALA A 207 -7.33 -1.73 24.20
C ALA A 207 -8.10 -1.24 25.43
N TYR A 208 -8.74 -0.06 25.36
CA TYR A 208 -9.61 0.43 26.43
C TYR A 208 -10.79 -0.53 26.71
N THR A 209 -11.44 -1.05 25.68
CA THR A 209 -12.65 -1.89 25.82
C THR A 209 -12.38 -3.38 26.01
N ALA A 210 -11.19 -3.89 25.67
CA ALA A 210 -10.90 -5.32 25.68
C ALA A 210 -11.00 -5.91 27.11
N PRO A 211 -11.78 -6.98 27.34
CA PRO A 211 -11.78 -7.63 28.64
C PRO A 211 -10.49 -8.42 28.84
N VAL A 212 -10.17 -8.64 30.10
CA VAL A 212 -9.01 -9.44 30.54
C VAL A 212 -9.54 -10.68 31.24
N ILE A 213 -8.86 -11.81 31.04
CA ILE A 213 -9.16 -13.08 31.70
C ILE A 213 -7.95 -13.54 32.51
N ASP A 214 -8.22 -14.31 33.56
CA ASP A 214 -7.19 -14.93 34.38
C ASP A 214 -6.38 -15.96 33.57
N GLU A 215 -5.08 -16.05 33.81
CA GLU A 215 -4.14 -16.94 33.11
C GLU A 215 -4.59 -18.41 33.13
N GLU A 216 -5.10 -18.91 34.28
CA GLU A 216 -5.59 -20.30 34.40
C GLU A 216 -6.77 -20.60 33.46
N LEU A 217 -7.67 -19.62 33.30
CA LEU A 217 -8.80 -19.73 32.37
C LEU A 217 -8.31 -19.64 30.92
N ALA A 218 -7.34 -18.77 30.64
CA ALA A 218 -6.73 -18.65 29.32
C ALA A 218 -6.06 -19.97 28.90
N GLU A 219 -5.29 -20.60 29.78
CA GLU A 219 -4.63 -21.88 29.52
C GLU A 219 -5.64 -23.01 29.18
N ASP A 220 -6.74 -23.13 29.93
CA ASP A 220 -7.80 -24.11 29.62
C ASP A 220 -8.42 -23.83 28.24
N LEU A 221 -8.71 -22.57 27.92
CA LEU A 221 -9.31 -22.18 26.65
C LEU A 221 -8.35 -22.38 25.46
N PHE A 222 -7.05 -22.13 25.62
CA PHE A 222 -6.03 -22.46 24.62
C PHE A 222 -5.94 -23.98 24.40
N SER A 223 -5.96 -24.78 25.47
CA SER A 223 -5.91 -26.25 25.38
C SER A 223 -7.10 -26.83 24.61
N ARG A 224 -8.27 -26.17 24.70
CA ARG A 224 -9.50 -26.53 23.99
C ARG A 224 -9.61 -25.92 22.60
N SER A 225 -8.58 -25.19 22.14
CA SER A 225 -8.58 -24.46 20.86
C SER A 225 -9.74 -23.45 20.75
N GLN A 226 -10.18 -22.89 21.88
CA GLN A 226 -11.20 -21.85 21.95
C GLN A 226 -10.61 -20.44 21.94
N LEU A 227 -9.33 -20.30 22.32
CA LEU A 227 -8.51 -19.12 22.08
C LEU A 227 -7.43 -19.42 21.05
N MET A 228 -7.08 -18.41 20.26
CA MET A 228 -5.97 -18.47 19.31
C MET A 228 -4.92 -17.46 19.73
N GLU A 229 -3.69 -17.93 19.96
CA GLU A 229 -2.56 -17.07 20.26
C GLU A 229 -2.24 -16.23 19.02
N MET A 230 -2.22 -14.91 19.17
CA MET A 230 -1.95 -13.97 18.09
C MET A 230 -0.75 -13.10 18.44
N ASN A 231 0.21 -13.04 17.53
CA ASN A 231 1.39 -12.20 17.68
C ASN A 231 0.98 -10.72 17.73
N GLU A 232 1.21 -10.06 18.86
CA GLU A 232 0.85 -8.65 19.02
C GLU A 232 1.97 -7.72 18.50
N PRO A 233 1.66 -6.76 17.62
CA PRO A 233 2.61 -5.71 17.26
C PRO A 233 3.04 -4.88 18.47
N ILE A 234 4.25 -4.32 18.43
CA ILE A 234 4.81 -3.50 19.52
C ILE A 234 3.88 -2.33 19.87
N LEU A 235 3.29 -1.67 18.86
CA LEU A 235 2.33 -0.57 19.11
C LEU A 235 1.05 -1.02 19.80
N MET A 236 0.63 -2.26 19.57
CA MET A 236 -0.54 -2.83 20.23
C MET A 236 -0.21 -3.18 21.69
N LYS A 237 0.93 -3.84 21.97
CA LYS A 237 1.43 -4.06 23.33
C LYS A 237 1.52 -2.74 24.11
N ALA A 238 2.06 -1.70 23.48
CA ALA A 238 2.15 -0.37 24.08
C ALA A 238 0.77 0.22 24.39
N ALA A 239 -0.21 0.07 23.49
CA ALA A 239 -1.58 0.54 23.72
C ALA A 239 -2.28 -0.22 24.87
N LEU A 240 -2.08 -1.53 24.97
CA LEU A 240 -2.58 -2.35 26.07
C LEU A 240 -1.96 -1.93 27.41
N ALA A 241 -0.65 -1.71 27.43
CA ALA A 241 0.07 -1.26 28.62
C ALA A 241 -0.41 0.11 29.14
N VAL A 242 -0.85 1.03 28.26
CA VAL A 242 -1.43 2.32 28.67
C VAL A 242 -2.69 2.14 29.53
N PHE A 243 -3.43 1.05 29.34
CA PHE A 243 -4.62 0.71 30.11
C PHE A 243 -4.38 -0.36 31.18
N ASN A 244 -3.11 -0.64 31.51
CA ASN A 244 -2.68 -1.69 32.43
C ASN A 244 -3.22 -3.09 32.06
N LYS A 245 -3.17 -3.44 30.78
CA LYS A 245 -3.58 -4.75 30.26
C LYS A 245 -2.38 -5.48 29.63
N GLY A 246 -2.37 -6.81 29.70
CA GLY A 246 -1.29 -7.65 29.18
C GLY A 246 -0.07 -7.68 30.10
N GLY A 247 -0.30 -7.64 31.42
CA GLY A 247 0.73 -7.89 32.44
C GLY A 247 0.76 -9.35 32.87
N ASP A 248 1.71 -9.70 33.74
CA ASP A 248 1.88 -11.08 34.23
C ASP A 248 0.60 -11.57 34.95
N GLY A 249 0.12 -12.77 34.58
CA GLY A 249 -1.07 -13.40 35.18
C GLY A 249 -2.41 -13.08 34.53
N GLU A 250 -2.41 -12.27 33.47
CA GLU A 250 -3.61 -11.78 32.79
C GLU A 250 -3.49 -11.91 31.27
N GLU A 251 -4.49 -12.50 30.62
CA GLU A 251 -4.56 -12.61 29.16
C GLU A 251 -5.64 -11.68 28.60
N VAL A 252 -5.30 -10.91 27.56
CA VAL A 252 -6.23 -9.98 26.93
C VAL A 252 -7.05 -10.71 25.87
N LEU A 253 -8.39 -10.68 26.01
CA LEU A 253 -9.24 -11.27 25.00
C LEU A 253 -9.21 -10.45 23.69
N MET A 254 -8.91 -11.12 22.58
CA MET A 254 -8.91 -10.51 21.26
C MET A 254 -10.33 -10.16 20.79
N THR A 255 -10.81 -8.97 21.16
CA THR A 255 -12.12 -8.47 20.72
C THR A 255 -12.13 -8.16 19.22
N PRO A 256 -13.31 -8.11 18.56
CA PRO A 256 -13.40 -7.74 17.15
C PRO A 256 -12.70 -6.43 16.82
N VAL A 257 -12.85 -5.40 17.67
CA VAL A 257 -12.25 -4.09 17.43
C VAL A 257 -10.72 -4.14 17.57
N LEU A 258 -10.21 -4.89 18.54
CA LEU A 258 -8.77 -5.10 18.71
C LEU A 258 -8.19 -5.89 17.52
N PHE A 259 -8.93 -6.87 17.01
CA PHE A 259 -8.57 -7.60 15.80
C PHE A 259 -8.54 -6.70 14.55
N ALA A 260 -9.46 -5.73 14.42
CA ALA A 260 -9.40 -4.74 13.33
C ALA A 260 -8.13 -3.89 13.39
N ALA A 261 -7.71 -3.48 14.59
CA ALA A 261 -6.45 -2.76 14.78
C ALA A 261 -5.24 -3.65 14.43
N TRP A 262 -5.24 -4.90 14.90
CA TRP A 262 -4.20 -5.88 14.56
C TRP A 262 -4.07 -6.06 13.04
N LEU A 263 -5.19 -6.22 12.32
CA LEU A 263 -5.21 -6.28 10.85
C LEU A 263 -4.67 -4.98 10.24
N GLY A 264 -4.99 -3.81 10.79
CA GLY A 264 -4.44 -2.53 10.35
C GLY A 264 -2.92 -2.46 10.46
N PHE A 265 -2.36 -2.93 11.57
CA PHE A 265 -0.90 -3.00 11.75
C PHE A 265 -0.27 -4.01 10.80
N LEU A 266 -0.86 -5.21 10.64
CA LEU A 266 -0.38 -6.20 9.69
C LEU A 266 -0.36 -5.65 8.26
N ILE A 267 -1.45 -5.02 7.81
CA ILE A 267 -1.55 -4.46 6.45
C ILE A 267 -0.53 -3.34 6.26
N THR A 268 -0.37 -2.47 7.26
CA THR A 268 0.64 -1.41 7.23
C THR A 268 2.05 -2.01 7.15
N PHE A 269 2.38 -2.97 8.02
CA PHE A 269 3.66 -3.67 8.01
C PHE A 269 3.97 -4.28 6.64
N LEU A 270 3.04 -5.05 6.08
CA LEU A 270 3.19 -5.67 4.77
C LEU A 270 3.40 -4.61 3.68
N ASN A 271 2.60 -3.55 3.69
CA ASN A 271 2.73 -2.47 2.71
C ASN A 271 4.05 -1.71 2.84
N LEU A 272 4.65 -1.62 4.03
CA LEU A 272 5.94 -0.95 4.24
C LEU A 272 7.16 -1.81 3.86
N LEU A 273 7.00 -3.11 3.61
CA LEU A 273 8.10 -3.95 3.16
C LEU A 273 8.65 -3.47 1.81
N PRO A 274 9.99 -3.47 1.61
CA PRO A 274 10.62 -3.05 0.35
C PRO A 274 10.48 -4.11 -0.75
N ALA A 275 9.24 -4.52 -1.04
CA ALA A 275 8.92 -5.63 -1.91
C ALA A 275 7.95 -5.23 -3.02
N TRP A 276 8.26 -5.66 -4.24
CA TRP A 276 7.32 -5.67 -5.35
C TRP A 276 6.63 -4.30 -5.58
N GLN A 277 5.31 -4.30 -5.80
CA GLN A 277 4.41 -3.16 -5.98
C GLN A 277 3.75 -2.71 -4.66
N LEU A 278 4.30 -3.13 -3.51
CA LEU A 278 3.88 -2.59 -2.22
C LEU A 278 4.41 -1.16 -2.08
N ASP A 279 3.81 -0.39 -1.17
CA ASP A 279 4.19 1.01 -0.93
C ASP A 279 5.69 1.15 -0.59
N GLY A 280 6.21 0.29 0.27
CA GLY A 280 7.63 0.17 0.63
C GLY A 280 8.50 -0.22 -0.56
N GLY A 281 7.98 -1.03 -1.48
CA GLY A 281 8.62 -1.33 -2.77
C GLY A 281 8.74 -0.07 -3.64
N HIS A 282 7.68 0.73 -3.75
CA HIS A 282 7.71 2.01 -4.47
C HIS A 282 8.67 3.02 -3.84
N MET A 283 8.71 3.12 -2.50
CA MET A 283 9.66 3.95 -1.77
C MET A 283 11.11 3.50 -1.98
N ALA A 284 11.40 2.21 -1.81
CA ALA A 284 12.73 1.63 -2.00
C ALA A 284 13.21 1.80 -3.46
N ARG A 285 12.30 1.60 -4.43
CA ARG A 285 12.58 1.81 -5.85
C ARG A 285 12.88 3.26 -6.16
N ALA A 286 12.12 4.19 -5.59
CA ALA A 286 12.33 5.62 -5.79
C ALA A 286 13.72 6.06 -5.27
N LEU A 287 14.11 5.60 -4.08
CA LEU A 287 15.36 6.02 -3.44
C LEU A 287 16.61 5.32 -3.97
N PHE A 288 16.56 4.00 -4.10
CA PHE A 288 17.74 3.17 -4.35
C PHE A 288 17.78 2.57 -5.77
N GLY A 289 16.71 2.76 -6.54
CA GLY A 289 16.56 2.29 -7.90
C GLY A 289 16.36 0.78 -8.04
N SER A 290 16.14 0.36 -9.30
CA SER A 290 16.88 -0.77 -9.87
C SER A 290 17.05 -2.03 -9.03
N LYS A 291 18.33 -2.22 -8.77
CA LYS A 291 18.96 -3.42 -8.24
C LYS A 291 18.61 -3.61 -6.77
N ILE A 292 18.63 -2.52 -5.99
CA ILE A 292 18.35 -2.56 -4.55
C ILE A 292 16.89 -2.91 -4.29
N HIS A 293 15.95 -2.40 -5.10
CA HIS A 293 14.53 -2.82 -5.03
C HIS A 293 14.34 -4.33 -5.26
N ARG A 294 15.08 -4.91 -6.21
CA ARG A 294 15.05 -6.36 -6.46
C ARG A 294 15.61 -7.16 -5.28
N ILE A 295 16.74 -6.72 -4.72
CA ILE A 295 17.34 -7.35 -3.53
C ILE A 295 16.38 -7.24 -2.34
N GLY A 296 15.82 -6.05 -2.09
CA GLY A 296 14.85 -5.80 -1.04
C GLY A 296 13.61 -6.68 -1.16
N THR A 297 13.15 -6.94 -2.39
CA THR A 297 12.00 -7.84 -2.63
C THR A 297 12.32 -9.28 -2.19
N PHE A 298 13.47 -9.83 -2.58
CA PHE A 298 13.87 -11.18 -2.14
C PHE A 298 14.17 -11.25 -0.64
N ALA A 299 14.79 -10.21 -0.07
CA ALA A 299 15.01 -10.13 1.37
C ALA A 299 13.68 -10.11 2.14
N SER A 300 12.69 -9.35 1.68
CA SER A 300 11.35 -9.29 2.28
C SER A 300 10.62 -10.64 2.18
N ILE A 301 10.75 -11.36 1.07
CA ILE A 301 10.22 -12.72 0.93
C ILE A 301 10.85 -13.65 1.98
N GLY A 302 12.17 -13.57 2.18
CA GLY A 302 12.87 -14.34 3.21
C GLY A 302 12.38 -14.01 4.62
N ILE A 303 12.24 -12.72 4.95
CA ILE A 303 11.69 -12.27 6.23
C ILE A 303 10.28 -12.82 6.44
N LEU A 304 9.39 -12.70 5.45
CA LEU A 304 8.03 -13.22 5.55
C LEU A 304 7.99 -14.74 5.76
N PHE A 305 8.91 -15.48 5.15
CA PHE A 305 9.02 -16.92 5.35
C PHE A 305 9.44 -17.27 6.79
N VAL A 306 10.42 -16.54 7.34
CA VAL A 306 10.88 -16.71 8.73
C VAL A 306 9.77 -16.36 9.73
N LEU A 307 8.98 -15.33 9.43
CA LEU A 307 7.85 -14.91 10.26
C LEU A 307 6.59 -15.79 10.11
N GLY A 308 6.59 -16.79 9.24
CA GLY A 308 5.46 -17.70 9.02
C GLY A 308 4.37 -17.18 8.07
N TYR A 309 4.58 -16.03 7.40
CA TYR A 309 3.67 -15.47 6.41
C TYR A 309 3.84 -16.11 5.02
N PHE A 310 3.78 -17.45 4.95
CA PHE A 310 4.08 -18.23 3.74
C PHE A 310 3.19 -17.87 2.54
N ILE A 311 1.90 -17.67 2.76
CA ILE A 311 0.94 -17.32 1.70
C ILE A 311 1.34 -15.99 1.04
N MET A 312 1.65 -14.99 1.86
CA MET A 312 2.06 -13.67 1.35
C MET A 312 3.44 -13.73 0.68
N ALA A 313 4.40 -14.46 1.26
CA ALA A 313 5.70 -14.67 0.66
C ALA A 313 5.60 -15.33 -0.72
N MET A 314 4.76 -16.37 -0.86
CA MET A 314 4.51 -17.05 -2.12
C MET A 314 3.79 -16.15 -3.12
N PHE A 315 2.82 -15.35 -2.67
CA PHE A 315 2.11 -14.39 -3.51
C PHE A 315 3.06 -13.34 -4.10
N ILE A 316 3.92 -12.74 -3.27
CA ILE A 316 4.93 -11.77 -3.71
C ILE A 316 5.93 -12.44 -4.66
N LEU A 317 6.40 -13.65 -4.36
CA LEU A 317 7.32 -14.39 -5.22
C LEU A 317 6.71 -14.65 -6.62
N LEU A 318 5.47 -15.13 -6.67
CA LEU A 318 4.78 -15.46 -7.91
C LEU A 318 4.52 -14.22 -8.77
N LEU A 319 4.08 -13.12 -8.16
CA LEU A 319 3.85 -11.86 -8.87
C LEU A 319 5.18 -11.21 -9.31
N SER A 320 6.20 -11.27 -8.46
CA SER A 320 7.53 -10.73 -8.77
C SER A 320 8.23 -11.43 -9.93
N SER A 321 7.93 -12.71 -10.17
CA SER A 321 8.49 -13.46 -11.28
C SER A 321 7.83 -13.09 -12.63
N ARG A 322 6.57 -12.66 -12.61
CA ARG A 322 5.74 -12.50 -13.81
C ARG A 322 5.75 -11.12 -14.44
N ASN A 323 6.04 -10.06 -13.69
CA ASN A 323 6.15 -8.70 -14.22
C ASN A 323 7.44 -8.06 -13.68
N PRO A 324 8.18 -7.26 -14.45
CA PRO A 324 9.06 -6.26 -13.86
C PRO A 324 8.16 -5.14 -13.31
N GLY A 325 8.33 -4.73 -12.05
CA GLY A 325 7.52 -3.66 -11.44
C GLY A 325 7.46 -2.39 -12.32
N ALA A 326 6.37 -1.62 -12.19
CA ALA A 326 6.14 -0.41 -12.99
C ALA A 326 7.34 0.56 -12.86
N MET A 327 7.97 0.88 -13.99
CA MET A 327 9.13 1.77 -14.04
C MET A 327 8.66 3.24 -14.03
N PRO A 328 9.20 4.11 -13.15
CA PRO A 328 8.94 5.55 -13.20
C PRO A 328 9.41 6.11 -14.55
N LEU A 329 8.75 7.17 -15.02
CA LEU A 329 9.13 7.82 -16.28
C LEU A 329 10.47 8.55 -16.22
N ASP A 330 10.83 9.06 -15.05
CA ASP A 330 12.14 9.65 -14.76
C ASP A 330 12.88 8.81 -13.73
N ASP A 331 13.81 7.97 -14.20
CA ASP A 331 14.68 7.12 -13.38
C ASP A 331 16.09 7.75 -13.21
N VAL A 332 16.27 9.04 -13.53
CA VAL A 332 17.58 9.71 -13.56
C VAL A 332 17.70 10.76 -12.45
N SER A 333 16.59 11.41 -12.10
CA SER A 333 16.56 12.43 -11.06
C SER A 333 17.00 11.90 -9.68
N PRO A 334 17.98 12.53 -9.00
CA PRO A 334 18.30 12.20 -7.62
C PRO A 334 17.17 12.60 -6.68
N VAL A 335 16.88 11.74 -5.71
CA VAL A 335 15.90 11.99 -4.65
C VAL A 335 16.54 12.86 -3.54
N PRO A 336 15.84 13.88 -3.01
CA PRO A 336 16.40 14.74 -1.96
C PRO A 336 16.73 13.96 -0.68
N LYS A 337 17.80 14.37 0.01
CA LYS A 337 18.31 13.72 1.24
C LYS A 337 17.26 13.62 2.36
N SER A 338 16.29 14.54 2.41
CA SER A 338 15.18 14.53 3.37
C SER A 338 14.25 13.31 3.23
N ARG A 339 14.24 12.63 2.08
CA ARG A 339 13.45 11.41 1.89
C ARG A 339 14.17 10.15 2.40
N VAL A 340 15.48 10.21 2.56
CA VAL A 340 16.24 9.13 3.20
C VAL A 340 15.87 9.02 4.68
N SER A 341 15.79 10.15 5.40
CA SER A 341 15.34 10.15 6.80
C SER A 341 13.89 9.69 6.95
N MET A 342 13.00 10.05 6.02
CA MET A 342 11.63 9.53 6.00
C MET A 342 11.58 8.03 5.75
N TYR A 343 12.47 7.49 4.92
CA TYR A 343 12.55 6.05 4.69
C TYR A 343 13.08 5.29 5.91
N ILE A 344 14.02 5.87 6.65
CA ILE A 344 14.45 5.31 7.95
C ILE A 344 13.25 5.27 8.92
N LEU A 345 12.47 6.35 9.00
CA LEU A 345 11.23 6.36 9.78
C LEU A 345 10.28 5.25 9.34
N VAL A 346 10.10 5.05 8.03
CA VAL A 346 9.27 3.98 7.49
C VAL A 346 9.74 2.59 7.92
N ILE A 347 11.06 2.33 7.92
CA ILE A 347 11.60 1.05 8.41
C ILE A 347 11.27 0.87 9.90
N VAL A 348 11.43 1.92 10.71
CA VAL A 348 11.07 1.89 12.14
C VAL A 348 9.58 1.60 12.30
N LEU A 349 8.72 2.28 11.55
CA LEU A 349 7.28 2.04 11.58
C LEU A 349 6.92 0.60 11.16
N ALA A 350 7.60 0.05 10.16
CA ALA A 350 7.40 -1.34 9.75
C ALA A 350 7.70 -2.31 10.91
N ILE A 351 8.81 -2.11 11.62
CA ILE A 351 9.17 -2.93 12.79
C ILE A 351 8.13 -2.77 13.91
N LEU A 352 7.70 -1.54 14.17
CA LEU A 352 6.71 -1.25 15.22
C LEU A 352 5.32 -1.86 14.92
N CYS A 353 4.96 -1.98 13.64
CA CYS A 353 3.69 -2.57 13.20
C CYS A 353 3.79 -4.08 12.93
N ALA A 354 5.00 -4.66 12.93
CA ALA A 354 5.20 -6.06 12.61
C ALA A 354 4.60 -6.94 13.72
N PRO A 355 3.67 -7.87 13.41
CA PRO A 355 3.19 -8.85 14.38
C PRO A 355 4.25 -9.96 14.50
N LEU A 356 5.29 -9.68 15.28
CA LEU A 356 6.45 -10.54 15.41
C LEU A 356 6.15 -11.72 16.34
N PRO A 357 6.59 -12.94 16.00
CA PRO A 357 6.42 -14.08 16.88
C PRO A 357 7.18 -13.86 18.20
N PRO A 358 6.68 -14.40 19.34
CA PRO A 358 7.31 -14.25 20.65
C PRO A 358 8.77 -14.72 20.70
N SER A 359 9.15 -15.65 19.81
CA SER A 359 10.52 -16.16 19.69
C SER A 359 11.55 -15.13 19.22
N ILE A 360 11.12 -14.03 18.62
CA ILE A 360 12.01 -12.97 18.09
C ILE A 360 12.08 -11.76 19.02
N LEU A 361 10.96 -11.44 19.68
CA LEU A 361 10.86 -10.39 20.69
C LEU A 361 10.00 -10.90 21.84
N PRO A 362 10.57 -11.19 23.02
CA PRO A 362 9.81 -11.53 24.21
C PRO A 362 8.89 -10.36 24.62
#